data_AF-A0A834CHE5-F1
#
_entry.id   AF-A0A834CHE5-F1
#
_cell.length_a   1.000
_cell.length_b   1.000
_cell.length_c   1.000
_cell.angle_alpha   90.00
_cell.angle_beta   90.00
_cell.angle_gamma   90.00
#
_symmetry.space_group_name_H-M   'P 1'
#
loop_
_entity.id
_entity.type
_entity.pdbx_description
1 polymer ?
#
loop_
_entity_poly.entity_id
_entity_poly.type
_entity_poly.pdbx_seq_one_letter_code
_entity_poly.pdbx_strand_id
1 'polypeptide(L)'
;MSDTWDRSTKISSLKETVLRKLCEVLDKSSIRGWRKLGEIVNNDRRFEVSSDHMEMCSLRVLEVGGSPSLMLLRLMGDRGCTVAHLSDYLQTLGNMEALQCLKPQDLQILLQPHSVALLCGHNLRLSCLAVGKSTVQYQWFKSREEVPGGNSPDLLISSAQLKDAGFYICRVNSEDACEFSQWAQVDVLNVGVSYGQTYHSLDGRLKLAIQPQSQRLHAGESLQLECGAVGRPIPRYQWHRNSVPLPNATKRKLSVTFHLLLRRAESLGCSLTAGVVPDP
;
A
#
# COMPACT_ATOMS: atom_id res chain seq x y z
N MET A 1 1.36 6.51 16.79
CA MET A 1 1.13 6.29 18.23
C MET A 1 1.62 4.89 18.52
N SER A 2 2.49 4.74 19.52
CA SER A 2 3.25 3.51 19.80
C SER A 2 2.34 2.37 20.22
N ASP A 3 2.24 1.32 19.39
CA ASP A 3 1.64 0.03 19.75
C ASP A 3 2.60 -0.77 20.66
N THR A 4 2.91 -0.18 21.80
CA THR A 4 3.24 -0.93 22.99
C THR A 4 1.93 -1.43 23.54
N TRP A 5 1.69 -2.76 23.59
CA TRP A 5 0.57 -3.26 24.39
C TRP A 5 0.59 -2.56 25.72
N ASP A 6 -0.59 -2.13 26.16
CA ASP A 6 -0.75 -1.78 27.56
C ASP A 6 -0.20 -2.95 28.38
N ARG A 7 0.81 -2.69 29.21
CA ARG A 7 1.50 -3.73 30.00
C ARG A 7 0.52 -4.54 30.87
N SER A 8 -0.70 -4.04 31.03
CA SER A 8 -1.81 -4.66 31.76
C SER A 8 -2.69 -5.63 30.94
N THR A 9 -2.56 -5.73 29.61
CA THR A 9 -3.42 -6.61 28.78
C THR A 9 -3.28 -8.07 29.21
N LYS A 10 -4.40 -8.72 29.56
CA LYS A 10 -4.40 -10.14 29.99
C LYS A 10 -4.16 -11.09 28.82
N ILE A 11 -3.53 -12.24 29.07
CA ILE A 11 -3.36 -13.28 28.03
C ILE A 11 -4.72 -13.76 27.52
N SER A 12 -5.74 -13.81 28.38
CA SER A 12 -7.10 -14.23 28.03
C SER A 12 -7.82 -13.31 27.05
N SER A 13 -7.34 -12.07 26.84
CA SER A 13 -7.87 -11.17 25.81
C SER A 13 -7.10 -11.24 24.48
N LEU A 14 -6.10 -12.13 24.36
CA LEU A 14 -5.45 -12.35 23.07
C LEU A 14 -6.46 -12.91 22.06
N LYS A 15 -6.38 -12.41 20.83
CA LYS A 15 -7.21 -12.93 19.73
C LYS A 15 -6.91 -14.40 19.46
N GLU A 16 -7.94 -15.15 19.07
CA GLU A 16 -7.84 -16.58 18.75
C GLU A 16 -6.77 -16.88 17.69
N THR A 17 -6.59 -15.99 16.72
CA THR A 17 -5.57 -16.12 15.68
C THR A 17 -4.14 -16.06 16.22
N VAL A 18 -3.91 -15.25 17.26
CA VAL A 18 -2.61 -15.14 17.95
C VAL A 18 -2.37 -16.35 18.83
N LEU A 19 -3.40 -16.76 19.59
CA LEU A 19 -3.34 -17.95 20.44
C LEU A 19 -3.01 -19.20 19.63
N ARG A 20 -3.69 -19.41 18.50
CA ARG A 20 -3.43 -20.56 17.63
C ARG A 20 -1.99 -20.62 17.13
N LYS A 21 -1.43 -19.49 16.67
CA LYS A 21 -0.02 -19.42 16.22
C LYS A 21 0.95 -19.71 17.36
N LEU A 22 0.73 -19.11 18.54
CA LEU A 22 1.53 -19.38 19.73
C LEU A 22 1.51 -20.87 20.09
N CYS A 23 0.33 -21.48 20.09
CA CYS A 23 0.15 -22.88 20.44
C CYS A 23 0.86 -23.80 19.44
N GLU A 24 0.73 -23.53 18.13
CA GLU A 24 1.47 -24.28 17.11
C GLU A 24 2.99 -24.27 17.34
N VAL A 25 3.56 -23.11 17.70
CA VAL A 25 4.99 -22.97 17.94
C VAL A 25 5.41 -23.69 19.23
N LEU A 26 4.63 -23.53 20.31
CA LEU A 26 4.95 -24.08 21.63
C LEU A 26 4.70 -25.59 21.74
N ASP A 27 3.72 -26.13 21.02
CA ASP A 27 3.41 -27.57 21.01
C ASP A 27 4.38 -28.35 20.12
N LYS A 28 4.87 -27.77 19.02
CA LYS A 28 5.84 -28.43 18.11
C LYS A 28 7.27 -28.43 18.66
N SER A 29 7.60 -27.57 19.62
CA SER A 29 8.96 -27.46 20.15
C SER A 29 9.21 -28.41 21.32
N SER A 30 10.19 -29.31 21.20
CA SER A 30 10.57 -30.23 22.27
C SER A 30 11.50 -29.63 23.33
N ILE A 31 12.30 -28.62 22.95
CA ILE A 31 13.33 -28.01 23.82
C ILE A 31 12.86 -26.67 24.39
N ARG A 32 12.14 -25.89 23.58
CA ARG A 32 11.68 -24.54 23.92
C ARG A 32 10.15 -24.42 23.85
N GLY A 33 9.46 -25.52 24.16
CA GLY A 33 8.01 -25.62 24.09
C GLY A 33 7.29 -25.34 25.40
N TRP A 34 6.00 -25.67 25.42
CA TRP A 34 5.09 -25.39 26.53
C TRP A 34 5.52 -26.01 27.87
N ARG A 35 6.13 -27.21 27.86
CA ARG A 35 6.56 -27.86 29.10
C ARG A 35 7.62 -27.04 29.83
N LYS A 36 8.62 -26.56 29.08
CA LYS A 36 9.69 -25.71 29.60
C LYS A 36 9.19 -24.31 29.97
N LEU A 37 8.21 -23.79 29.23
CA LEU A 37 7.50 -22.56 29.61
C LEU A 37 6.82 -22.71 30.98
N GLY A 38 6.10 -23.80 31.21
CA GLY A 38 5.46 -24.08 32.50
C GLY A 38 6.46 -24.13 33.67
N GLU A 39 7.62 -24.76 33.48
CA GLU A 39 8.70 -24.75 34.47
C GLU A 39 9.22 -23.34 34.79
N ILE A 40 9.38 -22.49 33.77
CA ILE A 40 9.81 -21.10 33.95
C ILE A 40 8.75 -20.31 34.72
N VAL A 41 7.48 -20.44 34.34
CA VAL A 41 6.35 -19.75 34.97
C VAL A 41 6.22 -20.16 36.44
N ASN A 42 6.45 -21.44 36.77
CA ASN A 42 6.35 -21.93 38.14
C ASN A 42 7.39 -21.31 39.10
N ASN A 43 8.47 -20.71 38.58
CA ASN A 43 9.41 -19.95 39.41
C ASN A 43 8.82 -18.60 39.87
N ASP A 44 7.76 -18.10 39.22
CA ASP A 44 7.02 -16.93 39.66
C ASP A 44 5.84 -17.34 40.56
N ARG A 45 5.94 -17.02 41.85
CA ARG A 45 4.94 -17.36 42.87
C ARG A 45 3.54 -16.77 42.59
N ARG A 46 3.43 -15.78 41.71
CA ARG A 46 2.14 -15.17 41.33
C ARG A 46 1.31 -16.06 40.42
N PHE A 47 1.97 -16.97 39.68
CA PHE A 47 1.34 -17.77 38.63
C PHE A 47 1.70 -19.24 38.79
N GLU A 48 1.57 -19.77 40.00
CA GLU A 48 1.98 -21.14 40.33
C GLU A 48 1.42 -22.18 39.33
N VAL A 49 2.30 -23.02 38.79
CA VAL A 49 1.96 -24.10 37.87
C VAL A 49 2.55 -25.39 38.44
N SER A 50 1.76 -26.05 39.31
CA SER A 50 2.15 -27.31 39.93
C SER A 50 2.33 -28.45 38.92
N SER A 51 2.98 -29.54 39.36
CA SER A 51 3.14 -30.75 38.55
C SER A 51 1.80 -31.32 38.06
N ASP A 52 0.75 -31.26 38.88
CA ASP A 52 -0.59 -31.73 38.52
C ASP A 52 -1.21 -30.90 37.39
N HIS A 53 -0.99 -29.59 37.39
CA HIS A 53 -1.42 -28.73 36.28
C HIS A 53 -0.68 -29.06 34.98
N MET A 54 0.63 -29.35 35.07
CA MET A 54 1.42 -29.73 33.92
C MET A 54 0.97 -31.06 33.33
N GLU A 55 0.58 -32.01 34.17
CA GLU A 55 0.00 -33.28 33.73
C GLU A 55 -1.38 -33.07 33.08
N MET A 56 -2.22 -32.23 33.67
CA MET A 56 -3.51 -31.89 33.06
C MET A 56 -3.36 -31.23 31.67
N CYS A 57 -2.32 -30.39 31.48
CA CYS A 57 -2.00 -29.84 30.17
C CYS A 57 -1.55 -30.94 29.20
N SER A 58 -0.69 -31.87 29.64
CA SER A 58 -0.13 -32.95 28.80
C SER A 58 -1.24 -33.84 28.21
N LEU A 59 -2.26 -34.15 29.01
CA LEU A 59 -3.38 -35.00 28.63
C LEU A 59 -4.24 -34.41 27.50
N ARG A 60 -4.13 -33.12 27.20
CA ARG A 60 -4.86 -32.49 26.08
C ARG A 60 -4.49 -33.04 24.72
N VAL A 61 -3.31 -33.65 24.58
CA VAL A 61 -2.92 -34.34 23.34
C VAL A 61 -3.85 -35.52 22.98
N LEU A 62 -4.60 -36.04 23.95
CA LEU A 62 -5.54 -37.15 23.76
C LEU A 62 -6.89 -36.70 23.16
N GLU A 63 -7.15 -35.39 23.14
CA GLU A 63 -8.39 -34.81 22.59
C GLU A 63 -8.17 -34.40 21.13
N VAL A 64 -9.19 -34.59 20.28
CA VAL A 64 -9.14 -34.14 18.89
C VAL A 64 -9.07 -32.61 18.84
N GLY A 65 -7.96 -32.08 18.33
CA GLY A 65 -7.69 -30.63 18.32
C GLY A 65 -7.28 -30.06 19.68
N GLY A 66 -6.98 -30.90 20.67
CA GLY A 66 -6.48 -30.47 21.96
C GLY A 66 -5.03 -29.95 21.87
N SER A 67 -4.74 -28.92 22.66
CA SER A 67 -3.42 -28.26 22.71
C SER A 67 -2.97 -28.12 24.16
N PRO A 68 -1.85 -28.76 24.56
CA PRO A 68 -1.26 -28.59 25.89
C PRO A 68 -0.89 -27.14 26.19
N SER A 69 -0.26 -26.44 25.23
CA SER A 69 0.08 -25.02 25.38
C SER A 69 -1.15 -24.13 25.55
N LEU A 70 -2.25 -24.39 24.84
CA LEU A 70 -3.49 -23.61 24.99
C LEU A 70 -4.06 -23.74 26.42
N MET A 71 -4.06 -24.95 26.98
CA MET A 71 -4.50 -25.16 28.36
C MET A 71 -3.59 -24.44 29.36
N LEU A 72 -2.28 -24.52 29.17
CA LEU A 72 -1.32 -23.80 30.01
C LEU A 72 -1.55 -22.28 29.94
N LEU A 73 -1.71 -21.72 28.74
CA LEU A 73 -1.97 -20.29 28.54
C LEU A 73 -3.30 -19.84 29.17
N ARG A 74 -4.34 -20.68 29.12
CA ARG A 74 -5.61 -20.41 29.82
C ARG A 74 -5.43 -20.39 31.33
N LEU A 75 -4.76 -21.41 31.90
CA LEU A 75 -4.44 -21.45 33.33
C LEU A 75 -3.65 -20.22 33.78
N MET A 76 -2.66 -19.77 32.98
CA MET A 76 -1.92 -18.54 33.24
C MET A 76 -2.83 -17.31 33.18
N GLY A 77 -3.70 -17.22 32.17
CA GLY A 77 -4.65 -16.12 32.00
C GLY A 77 -5.67 -16.01 33.14
N ASP A 78 -6.19 -17.13 33.62
CA ASP A 78 -7.13 -17.21 34.76
C ASP A 78 -6.48 -16.72 36.06
N ARG A 79 -5.16 -16.92 36.20
CA ARG A 79 -4.33 -16.37 37.28
C ARG A 79 -3.91 -14.92 37.06
N GLY A 80 -4.44 -14.26 36.04
CA GLY A 80 -4.18 -12.85 35.76
C GLY A 80 -2.83 -12.57 35.07
N CYS A 81 -2.20 -13.58 34.47
CA CYS A 81 -0.98 -13.37 33.71
C CYS A 81 -1.26 -12.46 32.50
N THR A 82 -0.38 -11.49 32.29
CA THR A 82 -0.50 -10.49 31.21
C THR A 82 0.38 -10.86 30.02
N VAL A 83 0.11 -10.24 28.87
CA VAL A 83 0.93 -10.41 27.66
C VAL A 83 2.39 -9.98 27.90
N ALA A 84 2.62 -8.98 28.76
CA ALA A 84 3.96 -8.57 29.17
C ALA A 84 4.69 -9.68 29.93
N HIS A 85 4.05 -10.28 30.95
CA HIS A 85 4.62 -11.41 31.69
C HIS A 85 4.93 -12.59 30.75
N LEU A 86 3.99 -12.95 29.88
CA LEU A 86 4.21 -14.02 28.89
C LEU A 86 5.41 -13.71 27.97
N SER A 87 5.56 -12.45 27.54
CA SER A 87 6.71 -12.05 26.73
C SER A 87 8.03 -12.25 27.49
N ASP A 88 8.10 -11.85 28.75
CA ASP A 88 9.31 -12.03 29.58
C ASP A 88 9.67 -13.52 29.76
N TYR A 89 8.67 -14.38 29.96
CA TYR A 89 8.88 -15.84 30.06
C TYR A 89 9.35 -16.44 28.73
N LEU A 90 8.74 -16.06 27.60
CA LEU A 90 9.15 -16.53 26.28
C LEU A 90 10.56 -16.05 25.89
N GLN A 91 10.96 -14.87 26.38
CA GLN A 91 12.32 -14.36 26.23
C GLN A 91 13.31 -15.17 27.07
N THR A 92 12.97 -15.49 28.31
CA THR A 92 13.77 -16.37 29.18
C THR A 92 13.91 -17.77 28.58
N LEU A 93 12.85 -18.27 27.95
CA LEU A 93 12.83 -19.54 27.22
C LEU A 93 13.69 -19.50 25.94
N GLY A 94 14.01 -18.31 25.42
CA GLY A 94 14.71 -18.12 24.15
C GLY A 94 13.87 -18.54 22.94
N ASN A 95 12.54 -18.52 23.03
CA ASN A 95 11.65 -18.85 21.93
C ASN A 95 11.25 -17.59 21.16
N MET A 96 12.11 -17.18 20.22
CA MET A 96 11.93 -15.96 19.42
C MET A 96 10.72 -16.03 18.49
N GLU A 97 10.35 -17.22 18.01
CA GLU A 97 9.19 -17.41 17.13
C GLU A 97 7.88 -17.20 17.89
N ALA A 98 7.77 -17.72 19.11
CA ALA A 98 6.63 -17.47 19.98
C ALA A 98 6.56 -15.99 20.40
N LEU A 99 7.70 -15.36 20.70
CA LEU A 99 7.76 -13.91 20.95
C LEU A 99 7.26 -13.09 19.75
N GLN A 100 7.61 -13.49 18.53
CA GLN A 100 7.15 -12.82 17.32
C GLN A 100 5.64 -12.96 17.12
N CYS A 101 5.04 -14.05 17.59
CA CYS A 101 3.57 -14.22 17.56
C CYS A 101 2.87 -13.20 18.46
N LEU A 102 3.50 -12.83 19.58
CA LEU A 102 3.02 -11.74 20.42
C LEU A 102 3.13 -10.44 19.64
N LYS A 103 4.32 -10.06 19.16
CA LYS A 103 4.61 -8.74 18.55
C LYS A 103 3.54 -8.28 17.54
N PRO A 104 3.14 -6.99 17.57
CA PRO A 104 2.33 -6.45 16.49
C PRO A 104 3.18 -6.58 15.23
N GLN A 105 2.61 -7.20 14.20
CA GLN A 105 3.23 -7.16 12.87
C GLN A 105 2.49 -6.03 12.17
N ASP A 106 3.14 -4.88 12.15
CA ASP A 106 2.52 -3.63 11.69
C ASP A 106 2.06 -3.78 10.24
N LEU A 107 0.86 -3.30 9.97
CA LEU A 107 0.34 -3.25 8.61
C LEU A 107 1.28 -2.39 7.75
N GLN A 108 1.81 -2.96 6.68
CA GLN A 108 2.78 -2.27 5.83
C GLN A 108 2.40 -2.37 4.36
N ILE A 109 2.39 -1.24 3.67
CA ILE A 109 2.24 -1.17 2.21
C ILE A 109 3.63 -1.35 1.59
N LEU A 110 3.81 -2.44 0.83
CA LEU A 110 5.07 -2.80 0.15
C LEU A 110 5.15 -2.23 -1.26
N LEU A 111 4.04 -2.20 -1.99
CA LEU A 111 3.98 -1.65 -3.34
C LEU A 111 3.03 -0.46 -3.36
N GLN A 112 3.57 0.70 -3.72
CA GLN A 112 2.80 1.92 -3.87
C GLN A 112 2.30 2.09 -5.33
N PRO A 113 1.11 2.68 -5.52
CA PRO A 113 0.62 2.95 -6.87
C PRO A 113 1.43 4.05 -7.54
N HIS A 114 1.60 3.91 -8.85
CA HIS A 114 2.31 4.88 -9.68
C HIS A 114 1.31 5.72 -10.48
N SER A 115 1.56 7.02 -10.55
CA SER A 115 0.82 7.92 -11.42
C SER A 115 1.00 7.55 -12.89
N VAL A 116 -0.04 7.70 -13.70
CA VAL A 116 -0.08 7.25 -15.09
C VAL A 116 -0.81 8.25 -15.99
N ALA A 117 -0.32 8.43 -17.21
CA ALA A 117 -1.10 8.98 -18.31
C ALA A 117 -1.36 7.89 -19.36
N LEU A 118 -2.61 7.79 -19.82
CA LEU A 118 -3.04 6.83 -20.85
C LEU A 118 -4.03 7.47 -21.82
N LEU A 119 -4.32 6.78 -22.92
CA LEU A 119 -5.33 7.21 -23.87
C LEU A 119 -6.73 6.72 -23.46
N CYS A 120 -7.75 7.46 -23.88
CA CYS A 120 -9.13 7.04 -23.78
C CYS A 120 -9.35 5.72 -24.52
N GLY A 121 -10.05 4.77 -23.90
CA GLY A 121 -10.27 3.41 -24.42
C GLY A 121 -9.21 2.38 -24.01
N HIS A 122 -8.09 2.80 -23.39
CA HIS A 122 -7.09 1.87 -22.86
C HIS A 122 -7.42 1.39 -21.45
N ASN A 123 -6.88 0.23 -21.08
CA ASN A 123 -7.06 -0.32 -19.74
C ASN A 123 -6.14 0.37 -18.73
N LEU A 124 -6.74 0.89 -17.65
CA LEU A 124 -6.03 1.39 -16.49
C LEU A 124 -5.83 0.27 -15.47
N ARG A 125 -4.59 0.11 -15.00
CA ARG A 125 -4.24 -0.65 -13.80
C ARG A 125 -3.53 0.26 -12.80
N LEU A 126 -3.97 0.27 -11.55
CA LEU A 126 -3.21 0.77 -10.40
C LEU A 126 -2.99 -0.39 -9.43
N SER A 127 -1.83 -0.45 -8.77
CA SER A 127 -1.45 -1.56 -7.91
C SER A 127 -1.02 -1.05 -6.54
N CYS A 128 -1.59 -1.64 -5.49
CA CYS A 128 -1.23 -1.41 -4.10
C CYS A 128 -1.11 -2.79 -3.44
N LEU A 129 0.07 -3.13 -2.92
CA LEU A 129 0.30 -4.40 -2.24
C LEU A 129 0.71 -4.13 -0.80
N ALA A 130 0.06 -4.80 0.13
CA ALA A 130 0.35 -4.70 1.54
C ALA A 130 0.42 -6.06 2.21
N VAL A 131 1.13 -6.10 3.33
CA VAL A 131 1.24 -7.26 4.22
C VAL A 131 0.81 -6.86 5.62
N GLY A 132 0.15 -7.79 6.32
CA GLY A 132 -0.32 -7.60 7.68
C GLY A 132 -0.46 -8.96 8.39
N LYS A 133 -0.56 -8.91 9.72
CA LYS A 133 -0.68 -10.11 10.58
C LYS A 133 -1.94 -10.94 10.31
N SER A 134 -3.03 -10.24 10.00
CA SER A 134 -4.33 -10.80 9.62
C SER A 134 -4.56 -10.62 8.12
N THR A 135 -5.63 -11.23 7.61
CA THR A 135 -6.11 -10.95 6.25
C THR A 135 -6.27 -9.45 6.07
N VAL A 136 -5.62 -8.91 5.03
CA VAL A 136 -5.72 -7.51 4.66
C VAL A 136 -6.86 -7.31 3.68
N GLN A 137 -7.55 -6.18 3.81
CA GLN A 137 -8.64 -5.77 2.94
C GLN A 137 -8.26 -4.47 2.26
N TYR A 138 -8.65 -4.32 1.00
CA TYR A 138 -8.35 -3.15 0.18
C TYR A 138 -9.63 -2.37 -0.08
N GLN A 139 -9.53 -1.04 -0.21
CA GLN A 139 -10.56 -0.20 -0.78
C GLN A 139 -9.91 0.97 -1.52
N TRP A 140 -10.18 1.08 -2.81
CA TRP A 140 -9.74 2.19 -3.64
C TRP A 140 -10.71 3.35 -3.56
N PHE A 141 -10.15 4.55 -3.52
CA PHE A 141 -10.87 5.80 -3.56
C PHE A 141 -10.42 6.61 -4.76
N LYS A 142 -11.37 7.30 -5.38
CA LYS A 142 -11.10 8.36 -6.33
C LYS A 142 -11.46 9.67 -5.67
N SER A 143 -10.47 10.51 -5.41
CA SER A 143 -10.63 11.70 -4.57
C SER A 143 -11.23 11.34 -3.20
N ARG A 144 -12.52 11.59 -2.97
CA ARG A 144 -13.19 11.32 -1.68
C ARG A 144 -14.23 10.20 -1.75
N GLU A 145 -14.43 9.60 -2.92
CA GLU A 145 -15.48 8.61 -3.15
C GLU A 145 -14.87 7.22 -3.33
N GLU A 146 -15.52 6.21 -2.75
CA GLU A 146 -15.13 4.81 -2.96
C GLU A 146 -15.36 4.43 -4.42
N VAL A 147 -14.38 3.74 -5.01
CA VAL A 147 -14.53 3.15 -6.33
C VAL A 147 -15.30 1.84 -6.18
N PRO A 148 -16.49 1.68 -6.79
CA PRO A 148 -17.26 0.46 -6.70
C PRO A 148 -16.46 -0.74 -7.23
N GLY A 149 -16.41 -1.84 -6.47
CA GLY A 149 -15.62 -3.02 -6.81
C GLY A 149 -14.09 -2.85 -6.70
N GLY A 150 -13.61 -1.69 -6.23
CA GLY A 150 -12.21 -1.41 -5.97
C GLY A 150 -11.72 -2.03 -4.66
N ASN A 151 -12.00 -3.31 -4.39
CA ASN A 151 -11.71 -3.99 -3.13
C ASN A 151 -10.55 -4.99 -3.22
N SER A 152 -9.70 -4.83 -4.24
CA SER A 152 -8.58 -5.72 -4.55
C SER A 152 -7.24 -4.96 -4.59
N PRO A 153 -6.08 -5.64 -4.47
CA PRO A 153 -4.76 -5.03 -4.59
C PRO A 153 -4.58 -4.25 -5.90
N ASP A 154 -5.15 -4.76 -6.99
CA ASP A 154 -5.17 -4.10 -8.29
C ASP A 154 -6.54 -3.44 -8.54
N LEU A 155 -6.53 -2.16 -8.87
CA LEU A 155 -7.69 -1.48 -9.45
C LEU A 155 -7.60 -1.54 -10.97
N LEU A 156 -8.58 -2.17 -11.60
CA LEU A 156 -8.68 -2.31 -13.05
C LEU A 156 -9.89 -1.53 -13.58
N ILE A 157 -9.65 -0.56 -14.45
CA ILE A 157 -10.70 0.13 -15.23
C ILE A 157 -10.48 -0.19 -16.70
N SER A 158 -11.35 -1.02 -17.25
CA SER A 158 -11.35 -1.38 -18.68
C SER A 158 -11.87 -0.21 -19.51
N SER A 159 -11.22 0.07 -20.64
CA SER A 159 -11.64 1.14 -21.55
C SER A 159 -11.83 2.49 -20.85
N ALA A 160 -10.77 2.98 -20.20
CA ALA A 160 -10.79 4.20 -19.41
C ALA A 160 -11.27 5.41 -20.22
N GLN A 161 -12.09 6.24 -19.61
CA GLN A 161 -12.71 7.42 -20.21
C GLN A 161 -12.15 8.70 -19.58
N LEU A 162 -12.41 9.86 -20.19
CA LEU A 162 -11.99 11.16 -19.64
C LEU A 162 -12.46 11.36 -18.19
N LYS A 163 -13.65 10.87 -17.86
CA LYS A 163 -14.21 10.92 -16.51
C LYS A 163 -13.43 10.10 -15.49
N ASP A 164 -12.56 9.19 -15.90
CA ASP A 164 -11.74 8.36 -15.02
C ASP A 164 -10.42 9.04 -14.65
N ALA A 165 -10.08 10.18 -15.27
CA ALA A 165 -8.97 11.01 -14.82
C ALA A 165 -9.21 11.54 -13.39
N GLY A 166 -8.14 11.66 -12.59
CA GLY A 166 -8.19 12.14 -11.22
C GLY A 166 -7.14 11.53 -10.31
N PHE A 167 -7.26 11.80 -9.01
CA PHE A 167 -6.37 11.26 -7.98
C PHE A 167 -6.98 10.03 -7.32
N TYR A 168 -6.18 8.98 -7.21
CA TYR A 168 -6.55 7.70 -6.61
C TYR A 168 -5.67 7.40 -5.40
N ILE A 169 -6.27 6.82 -4.37
CA ILE A 169 -5.56 6.33 -3.18
C ILE A 169 -6.16 4.98 -2.78
N CYS A 170 -5.33 4.09 -2.25
CA CYS A 170 -5.76 2.81 -1.72
C CYS A 170 -5.72 2.86 -0.20
N ARG A 171 -6.82 2.49 0.45
CA ARG A 171 -6.87 2.20 1.88
C ARG A 171 -6.67 0.70 2.06
N VAL A 172 -5.75 0.32 2.93
CA VAL A 172 -5.56 -1.05 3.37
C VAL A 172 -5.95 -1.14 4.83
N ASN A 173 -6.80 -2.10 5.16
CA ASN A 173 -7.24 -2.35 6.52
C ASN A 173 -6.84 -3.76 6.93
N SER A 174 -6.38 -3.89 8.17
CA SER A 174 -6.31 -5.15 8.90
C SER A 174 -7.33 -5.09 10.05
N GLU A 175 -7.38 -6.12 10.91
CA GLU A 175 -8.31 -6.10 12.04
C GLU A 175 -8.05 -4.94 13.03
N ASP A 176 -6.80 -4.49 13.15
CA ASP A 176 -6.37 -3.53 14.18
C ASP A 176 -5.71 -2.27 13.61
N ALA A 177 -5.42 -2.24 12.30
CA ALA A 177 -4.69 -1.14 11.67
C ALA A 177 -5.30 -0.72 10.34
N CYS A 178 -5.06 0.53 9.97
CA CYS A 178 -5.52 1.12 8.72
C CYS A 178 -4.40 2.01 8.17
N GLU A 179 -3.96 1.72 6.95
CA GLU A 179 -2.91 2.46 6.25
C GLU A 179 -3.41 2.95 4.90
N PHE A 180 -2.91 4.09 4.46
CA PHE A 180 -3.22 4.64 3.16
C PHE A 180 -1.98 4.65 2.28
N SER A 181 -2.15 4.27 1.02
CA SER A 181 -1.10 4.39 0.01
C SER A 181 -0.75 5.85 -0.27
N GLN A 182 0.32 6.09 -1.03
CA GLN A 182 0.49 7.39 -1.67
C GLN A 182 -0.61 7.64 -2.70
N TRP A 183 -0.85 8.90 -3.01
CA TRP A 183 -1.72 9.30 -4.11
C TRP A 183 -1.10 8.97 -5.47
N ALA A 184 -1.90 8.40 -6.37
CA ALA A 184 -1.56 8.23 -7.77
C ALA A 184 -2.48 9.10 -8.64
N GLN A 185 -1.89 9.94 -9.47
CA GLN A 185 -2.61 10.71 -10.48
C GLN A 185 -2.82 9.88 -11.74
N VAL A 186 -4.05 9.91 -12.26
CA VAL A 186 -4.43 9.32 -13.54
C VAL A 186 -4.84 10.44 -14.49
N ASP A 187 -4.14 10.55 -15.61
CA ASP A 187 -4.52 11.44 -16.71
C ASP A 187 -5.00 10.61 -17.91
N VAL A 188 -6.18 10.92 -18.42
CA VAL A 188 -6.74 10.27 -19.62
C VAL A 188 -6.76 11.27 -20.76
N LEU A 189 -6.03 10.97 -21.83
CA LEU A 189 -5.96 11.80 -23.02
C LEU A 189 -6.97 11.30 -24.06
N ASN A 190 -7.80 12.21 -24.56
CA ASN A 190 -8.61 11.95 -25.74
C ASN A 190 -7.85 12.45 -26.98
N VAL A 191 -7.37 11.52 -27.80
CA VAL A 191 -6.76 11.85 -29.08
C VAL A 191 -7.80 11.54 -30.14
N GLY A 192 -8.30 12.58 -30.83
CA GLY A 192 -9.11 12.38 -32.02
C GLY A 192 -8.31 11.51 -32.99
N VAL A 193 -8.97 10.54 -33.64
CA VAL A 193 -8.31 9.60 -34.56
C VAL A 193 -7.88 10.35 -35.82
N SER A 194 -6.83 11.15 -35.72
CA SER A 194 -6.11 11.75 -36.84
C SER A 194 -4.79 11.01 -36.96
N TYR A 195 -4.73 10.18 -38.02
CA TYR A 195 -3.59 9.42 -38.52
C TYR A 195 -3.24 8.12 -37.79
N GLY A 196 -4.00 7.06 -38.11
CA GLY A 196 -3.48 5.70 -38.41
C GLY A 196 -2.64 4.96 -37.37
N GLN A 197 -2.41 5.51 -36.18
CA GLN A 197 -1.60 4.91 -35.13
C GLN A 197 -2.51 4.07 -34.24
N THR A 198 -2.50 2.75 -34.44
CA THR A 198 -3.02 1.82 -33.43
C THR A 198 -2.08 1.85 -32.24
N TYR A 199 -2.46 2.61 -31.20
CA TYR A 199 -1.77 2.57 -29.91
C TYR A 199 -2.06 1.22 -29.25
N HIS A 200 -1.31 0.18 -29.61
CA HIS A 200 -1.30 -1.07 -28.86
C HIS A 200 -0.62 -0.82 -27.50
N SER A 201 -1.12 -1.52 -26.48
CA SER A 201 -0.82 -1.41 -25.05
C SER A 201 0.47 -0.66 -24.69
N LEU A 202 0.31 0.37 -23.85
CA LEU A 202 1.42 1.12 -23.28
C LEU A 202 2.19 0.22 -22.30
N ASP A 203 3.36 -0.26 -22.72
CA ASP A 203 4.39 -0.93 -21.87
C ASP A 203 4.96 -0.01 -20.76
N GLY A 204 4.16 0.93 -20.25
CA GLY A 204 4.58 1.93 -19.26
C GLY A 204 5.55 2.99 -19.79
N ARG A 205 6.13 2.85 -20.98
CA ARG A 205 7.11 3.81 -21.52
C ARG A 205 6.46 5.14 -21.90
N LEU A 206 7.22 6.22 -21.71
CA LEU A 206 6.87 7.56 -22.20
C LEU A 206 6.73 7.55 -23.73
N LYS A 207 5.56 7.91 -24.23
CA LYS A 207 5.28 8.07 -25.67
C LYS A 207 4.51 9.36 -25.90
N LEU A 208 4.90 10.10 -26.93
CA LEU A 208 4.21 11.29 -27.38
C LEU A 208 2.94 10.86 -28.15
N ALA A 209 1.79 11.41 -27.75
CA ALA A 209 0.49 11.10 -28.32
C ALA A 209 -0.12 12.30 -29.08
N ILE A 210 0.20 13.53 -28.66
CA ILE A 210 -0.24 14.77 -29.32
C ILE A 210 0.99 15.65 -29.53
N GLN A 211 1.28 15.98 -30.78
CA GLN A 211 2.35 16.89 -31.15
C GLN A 211 1.81 18.32 -31.33
N PRO A 212 2.53 19.35 -30.85
CA PRO A 212 2.17 20.73 -31.12
C PRO A 212 2.23 21.00 -32.63
N GLN A 213 1.19 21.65 -33.16
CA GLN A 213 1.08 21.96 -34.59
C GLN A 213 1.51 23.39 -34.87
N SER A 214 2.22 23.60 -35.98
CA SER A 214 2.58 24.93 -36.46
C SER A 214 1.34 25.73 -36.82
N GLN A 215 1.26 26.99 -36.38
CA GLN A 215 0.14 27.90 -36.67
C GLN A 215 0.67 29.19 -37.29
N ARG A 216 -0.09 29.74 -38.25
CA ARG A 216 0.11 31.11 -38.76
C ARG A 216 -0.96 31.99 -38.11
N LEU A 217 -0.53 33.07 -37.47
CA LEU A 217 -1.41 33.95 -36.71
C LEU A 217 -1.31 35.38 -37.22
N HIS A 218 -2.42 36.11 -37.14
CA HIS A 218 -2.50 37.54 -37.37
C HIS A 218 -2.26 38.32 -36.07
N ALA A 219 -1.99 39.63 -36.21
CA ALA A 219 -1.77 40.49 -35.05
C ALA A 219 -3.02 40.52 -34.15
N GLY A 220 -2.81 40.31 -32.85
CA GLY A 220 -3.89 40.25 -31.86
C GLY A 220 -4.52 38.87 -31.67
N GLU A 221 -4.18 37.87 -32.51
CA GLU A 221 -4.60 36.49 -32.27
C GLU A 221 -3.78 35.83 -31.15
N SER A 222 -4.38 34.82 -30.52
CA SER A 222 -3.74 34.05 -29.47
C SER A 222 -3.37 32.65 -29.98
N LEU A 223 -2.12 32.26 -29.73
CA LEU A 223 -1.60 30.94 -30.04
C LEU A 223 -2.08 29.94 -28.99
N GLN A 224 -2.59 28.79 -29.44
CA GLN A 224 -2.89 27.66 -28.58
C GLN A 224 -2.14 26.42 -29.06
N LEU A 225 -1.19 25.95 -28.27
CA LEU A 225 -0.44 24.73 -28.52
C LEU A 225 -0.81 23.65 -27.51
N GLU A 226 -0.83 22.40 -27.95
CA GLU A 226 -1.05 21.23 -27.11
C GLU A 226 0.05 20.22 -27.34
N CYS A 227 0.62 19.71 -26.25
CA CYS A 227 1.52 18.58 -26.23
C CYS A 227 0.94 17.55 -25.25
N GLY A 228 0.79 16.31 -25.70
CA GLY A 228 0.19 15.24 -24.93
C GLY A 228 1.05 14.00 -24.99
N ALA A 229 1.32 13.41 -23.84
CA ALA A 229 2.09 12.18 -23.74
C ALA A 229 1.41 11.20 -22.78
N VAL A 230 1.75 9.94 -22.97
CA VAL A 230 1.30 8.81 -22.16
C VAL A 230 2.52 8.09 -21.58
N GLY A 231 2.38 7.48 -20.41
CA GLY A 231 3.49 6.84 -19.71
C GLY A 231 3.22 6.53 -18.24
N ARG A 232 4.09 5.70 -17.67
CA ARG A 232 4.18 5.30 -16.26
C ARG A 232 5.67 5.38 -15.85
N PRO A 233 6.08 6.33 -15.01
CA PRO A 233 5.27 7.33 -14.33
C PRO A 233 4.64 8.39 -15.27
N ILE A 234 3.69 9.16 -14.74
CA ILE A 234 3.01 10.24 -15.46
C ILE A 234 4.02 11.24 -16.09
N PRO A 235 3.83 11.66 -17.36
CA PRO A 235 4.74 12.62 -18.01
C PRO A 235 4.69 14.02 -17.39
N ARG A 236 5.85 14.67 -17.30
CA ARG A 236 6.00 16.10 -16.97
C ARG A 236 6.31 16.89 -18.24
N TYR A 237 5.74 18.09 -18.33
CA TYR A 237 5.86 18.99 -19.49
C TYR A 237 6.70 20.21 -19.14
N GLN A 238 7.44 20.71 -20.12
CA GLN A 238 8.10 22.02 -20.08
C GLN A 238 8.09 22.62 -21.48
N TRP A 239 7.48 23.79 -21.63
CA TRP A 239 7.49 24.53 -22.90
C TRP A 239 8.74 25.40 -23.02
N HIS A 240 9.21 25.56 -24.26
CA HIS A 240 10.38 26.34 -24.61
C HIS A 240 10.03 27.30 -25.74
N ARG A 241 10.55 28.53 -25.67
CA ARG A 241 10.51 29.53 -26.75
C ARG A 241 11.92 29.76 -27.23
N ASN A 242 12.19 29.49 -28.50
CA ASN A 242 13.52 29.56 -29.11
C ASN A 242 14.58 28.83 -28.26
N SER A 243 14.25 27.60 -27.82
CA SER A 243 15.07 26.75 -26.97
C SER A 243 15.31 27.23 -25.53
N VAL A 244 14.63 28.29 -25.09
CA VAL A 244 14.68 28.79 -23.71
C VAL A 244 13.41 28.35 -22.96
N PRO A 245 13.50 27.74 -21.77
CA PRO A 245 12.32 27.31 -21.02
C PRO A 245 11.46 28.50 -20.62
N LEU A 246 10.15 28.39 -20.88
CA LEU A 246 9.16 29.35 -20.41
C LEU A 246 8.83 29.05 -18.93
N PRO A 247 9.07 29.99 -18.00
CA PRO A 247 8.76 29.78 -16.59
C PRO A 247 7.28 29.42 -16.38
N ASN A 248 7.03 28.44 -15.52
CA ASN A 248 5.69 27.94 -15.17
C ASN A 248 4.85 27.35 -16.33
N ALA A 249 5.42 27.25 -17.54
CA ALA A 249 4.76 26.61 -18.67
C ALA A 249 4.98 25.09 -18.62
N THR A 250 4.36 24.45 -17.61
CA THR A 250 4.54 23.02 -17.29
C THR A 250 3.28 22.19 -17.51
N LYS A 251 2.25 22.78 -18.14
CA LYS A 251 0.99 22.12 -18.47
C LYS A 251 0.99 21.60 -19.91
N ARG A 252 0.11 20.65 -20.20
CA ARG A 252 -0.10 20.07 -21.54
C ARG A 252 -0.50 21.10 -22.61
N LYS A 253 -1.21 22.16 -22.21
CA LYS A 253 -1.63 23.26 -23.10
C LYS A 253 -0.86 24.52 -22.78
N LEU A 254 -0.41 25.21 -23.83
CA LEU A 254 0.21 26.53 -23.76
C LEU A 254 -0.67 27.51 -24.53
N SER A 255 -1.00 28.64 -23.90
CA SER A 255 -1.68 29.77 -24.53
C SER A 255 -0.79 31.00 -24.45
N VAL A 256 -0.49 31.60 -25.60
CA VAL A 256 0.34 32.81 -25.70
C VAL A 256 -0.42 33.86 -26.50
N THR A 257 -0.66 35.03 -25.91
CA THR A 257 -1.23 36.17 -26.62
C THR A 257 -0.11 37.07 -27.10
N PHE A 258 -0.10 37.39 -28.39
CA PHE A 258 0.89 38.27 -28.98
C PHE A 258 0.33 39.69 -29.10
N HIS A 259 0.85 40.61 -28.29
CA HIS A 259 0.38 42.00 -28.24
C HIS A 259 0.98 42.91 -29.35
N LEU A 260 1.90 42.40 -30.17
CA LEU A 260 2.57 43.16 -31.24
C LEU A 260 2.70 42.30 -32.51
N LEU A 261 2.80 42.96 -33.67
CA LEU A 261 3.21 42.33 -34.93
C LEU A 261 4.62 41.72 -34.76
N LEU A 262 4.68 40.40 -34.54
CA LEU A 262 5.93 39.67 -34.65
C LEU A 262 6.41 39.73 -36.10
N ARG A 263 7.51 40.44 -36.35
CA ARG A 263 8.13 40.54 -37.69
C ARG A 263 8.94 39.29 -38.07
N ARG A 264 9.00 38.27 -37.21
CA ARG A 264 9.79 37.05 -37.41
C ARG A 264 9.03 35.82 -36.91
N ALA A 265 9.29 34.68 -37.56
CA ALA A 265 8.82 33.38 -37.10
C ALA A 265 9.44 33.03 -35.74
N GLU A 266 8.64 32.44 -34.86
CA GLU A 266 9.10 31.96 -33.55
C GLU A 266 9.01 30.43 -33.48
N SER A 267 9.94 29.82 -32.75
CA SER A 267 9.93 28.39 -32.47
C SER A 267 9.43 28.15 -31.05
N LEU A 268 8.37 27.36 -30.91
CA LEU A 268 7.87 26.87 -29.63
C LEU A 268 7.91 25.35 -29.63
N GLY A 269 8.54 24.79 -28.60
CA GLY A 269 8.69 23.35 -28.42
C GLY A 269 8.25 22.91 -27.03
N CYS A 270 7.93 21.63 -26.88
CA CYS A 270 7.66 21.01 -25.58
C CYS A 270 8.61 19.85 -25.35
N SER A 271 9.31 19.85 -24.22
CA SER A 271 10.10 18.72 -23.75
C SER A 271 9.29 17.90 -22.75
N LEU A 272 9.45 16.58 -22.81
CA LEU A 272 8.79 15.63 -21.92
C LEU A 272 9.83 14.92 -21.06
N THR A 273 9.54 14.78 -19.78
CA THR A 273 10.32 13.95 -18.87
C THR A 273 9.40 12.98 -18.15
N ALA A 274 9.88 11.77 -17.84
CA ALA A 274 9.15 10.87 -16.96
C ALA A 274 9.09 11.51 -15.56
N GLY A 275 7.91 11.56 -14.94
CA GLY A 275 7.78 12.08 -13.59
C GLY A 275 8.47 11.17 -12.59
N VAL A 276 9.57 11.60 -11.98
CA VAL A 276 10.14 10.86 -10.85
C VAL A 276 9.19 11.01 -9.66
N VAL A 277 8.84 9.89 -9.01
CA VAL A 277 8.18 9.89 -7.69
C VAL A 277 9.24 10.42 -6.72
N PRO A 278 9.03 11.53 -6.01
CA PRO A 278 9.95 11.91 -4.96
C PRO A 278 9.95 10.79 -3.91
N ASP A 279 11.09 10.13 -3.70
CA ASP A 279 11.28 9.28 -2.53
C ASP A 279 11.19 10.15 -1.26
N PRO A 280 10.56 9.65 -0.18
CA PRO A 280 10.45 10.36 1.09
C PRO A 280 11.80 10.60 1.77
#